data_AF-A0A1X1QXC8-F1
#
_entry.id   AF-A0A1X1QXC8-F1
#
_cell.length_a   1.000
_cell.length_b   1.000
_cell.length_c   1.000
_cell.angle_alpha   90.00
_cell.angle_beta   90.00
_cell.angle_gamma   90.00
#
_symmetry.space_group_name_H-M   'P 1'
#
loop_
_entity.id
_entity.type
_entity.pdbx_description
1 polymer ?
#
loop_
_entity_poly.entity_id
_entity_poly.type
_entity_poly.pdbx_seq_one_letter_code
_entity_poly.pdbx_strand_id
1 'polypeptide(L)' 'MTDQHETRQDKITVPRRMPEGHVHALAMQKAQRKVRRGNRVADLQLGESKPVGGGDGTDVEWSFRYQVVPPPGG' A
#
# COMPACT_ATOMS: atom_id res chain seq x y z
N MET A 1 -20.74 -0.44 -18.54
CA MET A 1 -21.04 -0.17 -17.12
C MET A 1 -19.85 -0.69 -16.35
N THR A 2 -18.87 0.15 -16.04
CA THR A 2 -17.68 -0.33 -15.33
C THR A 2 -17.29 0.70 -14.30
N ASP A 3 -17.99 0.63 -13.18
CA ASP A 3 -17.54 1.19 -11.92
C ASP A 3 -16.29 0.38 -11.52
N GLN A 4 -15.16 0.68 -12.15
CA GLN A 4 -13.88 0.03 -11.93
C GLN A 4 -13.25 0.59 -10.66
N HIS A 5 -13.88 0.32 -9.51
CA HIS A 5 -13.16 0.37 -8.25
C HIS A 5 -12.17 -0.80 -8.24
N GLU A 6 -11.00 -0.58 -8.86
CA GLU A 6 -9.95 -1.59 -8.94
C GLU A 6 -9.27 -1.68 -7.58
N THR A 7 -9.59 -2.75 -6.84
CA THR A 7 -8.90 -3.06 -5.60
C THR A 7 -7.58 -3.74 -5.95
N ARG A 8 -6.48 -3.11 -5.57
CA ARG A 8 -5.12 -3.62 -5.74
C ARG A 8 -4.54 -4.07 -4.42
N GLN A 9 -3.68 -5.07 -4.49
CA GLN A 9 -2.89 -5.55 -3.37
C GLN A 9 -1.41 -5.43 -3.71
N ASP A 10 -0.63 -4.98 -2.74
CA ASP A 10 0.80 -4.79 -2.89
C ASP A 10 1.50 -5.09 -1.56
N LYS A 11 2.82 -5.01 -1.59
CA LYS A 11 3.66 -5.28 -0.43
C LYS A 11 4.72 -4.22 -0.25
N ILE A 12 5.08 -3.95 1.00
CA ILE A 12 6.14 -3.00 1.35
C ILE A 12 7.04 -3.57 2.43
N THR A 13 8.33 -3.55 2.15
CA THR A 13 9.36 -3.88 3.13
C THR A 13 9.74 -2.62 3.87
N VAL A 14 9.62 -2.65 5.18
CA VAL A 14 9.94 -1.53 6.07
C VAL A 14 10.72 -2.03 7.27
N PRO A 15 11.52 -1.20 7.93
CA PRO A 15 12.16 -1.57 9.18
C PRO A 15 11.14 -1.96 10.24
N ARG A 16 11.38 -3.03 11.00
CA ARG A 16 10.52 -3.51 12.11
C ARG A 16 10.26 -2.45 13.18
N ARG A 17 11.23 -1.56 13.39
CA ARG A 17 11.12 -0.42 14.32
C ARG A 17 10.16 0.68 13.83
N MET A 18 9.70 0.61 12.58
CA MET A 18 8.83 1.61 11.99
C MET A 18 7.40 1.42 12.54
N PRO A 19 6.79 2.47 13.12
CA PRO A 19 5.42 2.38 13.62
C PRO A 19 4.42 2.25 12.47
N GLU A 20 3.31 1.56 12.73
CA GLU A 20 2.27 1.25 11.73
C GLU A 20 1.75 2.50 11.00
N GLY A 21 1.63 3.65 11.67
CA GLY A 21 1.23 4.91 11.03
C GLY A 21 2.21 5.38 9.94
N HIS A 22 3.53 5.19 10.16
CA HIS A 22 4.52 5.46 9.12
C HIS A 22 4.50 4.40 8.01
N VAL A 23 4.25 3.14 8.35
CA VAL A 23 4.08 2.08 7.34
C VAL A 23 2.88 2.39 6.44
N HIS A 24 1.77 2.85 7.02
CA HIS A 24 0.56 3.24 6.30
C HIS A 24 0.83 4.40 5.34
N ALA A 25 1.46 5.47 5.82
CA ALA A 25 1.85 6.61 4.99
C ALA A 25 2.79 6.20 3.85
N LEU A 26 3.76 5.32 4.11
CA LEU A 26 4.69 4.80 3.10
C LEU A 26 3.97 3.94 2.06
N ALA A 27 3.05 3.08 2.50
CA ALA A 27 2.21 2.27 1.64
C ALA A 27 1.32 3.14 0.75
N MET A 28 0.71 4.19 1.31
CA MET A 28 -0.11 5.16 0.58
C MET A 28 0.71 5.90 -0.47
N GLN A 29 1.90 6.38 -0.12
CA GLN A 29 2.79 7.04 -1.06
C GLN A 29 3.23 6.08 -2.19
N LYS A 30 3.58 4.83 -1.86
CA LYS A 30 3.97 3.82 -2.85
C LYS A 30 2.81 3.48 -3.78
N ALA A 31 1.61 3.29 -3.24
CA ALA A 31 0.39 3.06 -4.01
C ALA A 31 0.09 4.23 -4.94
N GLN A 32 0.16 5.47 -4.42
CA GLN A 32 -0.14 6.68 -5.18
C GLN A 32 0.88 6.90 -6.32
N ARG A 33 2.12 6.44 -6.17
CA ARG A 33 3.11 6.44 -7.27
C ARG A 33 2.86 5.36 -8.33
N LYS A 34 2.13 4.29 -7.99
CA LYS A 34 1.80 3.18 -8.90
C LYS A 34 0.53 3.41 -9.70
N VAL A 35 -0.38 4.27 -9.22
CA VAL A 35 -1.61 4.59 -9.96
C VAL A 35 -1.32 5.51 -11.15
N ARG A 36 -2.12 5.38 -12.21
CA ARG A 36 -2.01 6.22 -13.41
C ARG A 36 -2.29 7.69 -13.07
N ARG A 37 -1.69 8.60 -13.84
CA ARG A 37 -1.91 10.04 -13.69
C ARG A 37 -3.40 10.36 -13.80
N GLY A 38 -3.96 11.00 -12.77
CA GLY A 38 -5.39 11.29 -12.64
C GLY A 38 -6.09 10.40 -11.61
N ASN A 39 -5.65 9.15 -11.44
CA ASN A 39 -6.25 8.26 -10.45
C ASN A 39 -5.71 8.54 -9.04
N ARG A 40 -6.54 8.23 -8.05
CA ARG A 40 -6.18 8.38 -6.63
C ARG A 40 -6.28 7.05 -5.92
N VAL A 41 -5.48 6.91 -4.88
CA VAL A 41 -5.58 5.80 -3.94
C VAL A 41 -6.57 6.17 -2.84
N ALA A 42 -7.56 5.32 -2.63
CA ALA A 42 -8.53 5.40 -1.56
C ALA A 42 -8.54 4.09 -0.76
N ASP A 43 -9.09 4.14 0.45
CA ASP A 43 -9.32 2.97 1.31
C ASP A 43 -8.09 2.05 1.46
N LEU A 44 -6.92 2.64 1.76
CA LEU A 44 -5.72 1.83 2.00
C LEU A 44 -5.79 1.16 3.36
N GLN A 45 -5.68 -0.16 3.35
CA GLN A 45 -5.66 -0.99 4.55
C GLN A 45 -4.37 -1.82 4.60
N LEU A 46 -3.65 -1.72 5.72
CA LEU A 46 -2.55 -2.60 6.03
C LEU A 46 -3.11 -3.98 6.44
N GLY A 47 -2.51 -5.03 5.93
CA GLY A 47 -2.79 -6.42 6.29
C GLY A 47 -1.67 -7.01 7.12
N GLU A 48 -1.45 -8.31 6.99
CA GLU A 48 -0.45 -9.03 7.78
C GLU A 48 0.98 -8.57 7.47
N SER A 49 1.77 -8.43 8.53
CA SER A 49 3.22 -8.20 8.48
C SER A 49 3.97 -9.50 8.72
N LYS A 50 5.02 -9.76 7.93
CA LYS A 50 5.89 -10.92 8.09
C LYS A 50 7.35 -10.46 8.16
N PRO A 51 8.17 -10.98 9.09
CA PRO A 51 9.59 -10.66 9.13
C PRO A 51 10.28 -11.14 7.85
N VAL A 52 11.19 -10.34 7.31
CA VAL A 52 12.00 -10.68 6.13
C VAL A 52 13.49 -10.59 6.47
N GLY A 53 14.27 -11.58 6.01
CA GLY A 53 15.70 -11.68 6.26
C GLY A 53 16.05 -12.63 7.42
N GLY A 54 16.80 -13.70 7.12
CA GLY A 54 17.34 -14.62 8.11
C GLY A 54 18.55 -14.03 8.83
N GLY A 55 18.60 -14.19 10.16
CA GLY A 55 19.71 -13.77 11.01
C GLY A 55 19.27 -12.73 12.05
N ASP A 56 18.93 -11.52 11.60
CA ASP A 56 18.67 -10.37 12.49
C ASP A 56 17.32 -9.64 12.27
N GLY A 57 16.48 -10.10 11.32
CA GLY A 57 15.06 -9.73 11.20
C GLY A 57 14.72 -8.24 11.46
N THR A 58 15.51 -7.32 10.91
CA THR A 58 15.36 -5.87 11.13
C THR A 58 14.31 -5.26 10.21
N ASP A 59 13.91 -5.96 9.16
CA ASP A 59 12.88 -5.56 8.22
C ASP A 59 11.66 -6.50 8.27
N VAL A 60 10.49 -5.94 8.02
CA VAL A 60 9.20 -6.61 7.96
C VAL A 60 8.52 -6.26 6.64
N GLU A 61 8.02 -7.27 5.95
CA GLU A 61 7.17 -7.11 4.78
C GLU A 61 5.72 -6.99 5.25
N TRP A 62 5.10 -5.84 4.98
CA TRP A 62 3.68 -5.61 5.18
C TRP A 62 2.93 -5.79 3.87
N SER A 63 1.88 -6.60 3.92
CA SER A 63 0.89 -6.64 2.83
C SER A 63 -0.08 -5.48 3.01
N PHE A 64 -0.50 -4.85 1.92
CA PHE A 64 -1.53 -3.81 1.99
C PHE A 64 -2.42 -3.85 0.76
N ARG A 65 -3.68 -3.47 0.95
CA ARG A 65 -4.69 -3.38 -0.10
C ARG A 65 -5.19 -1.96 -0.21
N TYR A 66 -5.52 -1.54 -1.42
CA TYR A 66 -6.01 -0.19 -1.68
C TYR A 66 -6.94 -0.17 -2.88
N GLN A 67 -7.85 0.79 -2.90
CA GLN A 67 -8.74 1.03 -4.03
C GLN A 67 -8.16 2.13 -4.91
N VAL A 68 -8.20 1.92 -6.22
CA VAL A 68 -7.87 2.95 -7.20
C VAL A 68 -9.17 3.59 -7.66
N VAL A 69 -9.37 4.86 -7.31
CA VAL A 69 -10.50 5.65 -7.77
C VAL A 69 -10.08 6.52 -8.96
N PRO A 70 -10.85 6.54 -10.05
CA PRO A 70 -10.61 7.47 -11.14
C PRO A 70 -10.85 8.92 -10.68
N PRO A 71 -10.28 9.92 -11.37
CA PRO A 71 -10.57 11.32 -11.08
C PRO A 71 -12.07 11.59 -11.32
N PRO A 72 -12.70 12.47 -10.51
CA PRO A 72 -14.05 12.92 -10.79
C PRO A 72 -14.04 13.76 -12.08
N GLY A 73 -14.51 13.19 -13.20
CA GLY A 73 -14.66 13.89 -14.48
C GLY A 73 -14.05 13.17 -15.69
N GLY A 74 -14.42 11.91 -15.91
CA GLY A 74 -14.18 11.21 -17.18
C GLY A 74 -15.26 11.51 -18.21
#